data_AF-A0A166JQZ5-F1
#
_entry.id   AF-A0A166JQZ5-F1
#
_cell.length_a   1.000
_cell.length_b   1.000
_cell.length_c   1.000
_cell.angle_alpha   90.00
_cell.angle_beta   90.00
_cell.angle_gamma   90.00
#
_symmetry.space_group_name_H-M   'P 1'
#
loop_
_entity.id
_entity.type
_entity.pdbx_description
1 polymer ?
#
loop_
_entity_poly.entity_id
_entity_poly.type
_entity_poly.pdbx_seq_one_letter_code
_entity_poly.pdbx_strand_id
1 'polypeptide(L)'
;MASSEYKSLSLDEHVYSLDAEESEFLKQWTGISDDAELKNHILTKQREAYAVAPYPCIRGFGFTKLKISRLFPYKQLLQLQREKPKAILLDIGCCFGNDIRKAVADGWPASQALGTDIEKELWDIGYTIYKDSPETFPVPFIVGDAFSPSHLDVIAPWAAPPSSPAPDLKTLTSLNPLRGHVSAIHASSLFHLFTEEDQARLAARLAGLLSHESGSMIFGQHVGQPVTGNRVDPFKSGGGTMFCYNPEDWEKLWEGVFSQSGVKVAVRGELNEVPREDQPPEAEGKQSWRFTWSVTRL
;
A
#
# COMPACT_ATOMS: atom_id res chain seq x y z
N MET A 1 -3.02 -4.05 12.28
CA MET A 1 -2.23 -3.80 13.51
C MET A 1 -2.81 -2.56 14.16
N ALA A 2 -3.01 -2.57 15.49
CA ALA A 2 -3.54 -1.40 16.18
C ALA A 2 -2.47 -0.29 16.24
N SER A 3 -2.87 0.95 15.98
CA SER A 3 -1.98 2.12 16.07
C SER A 3 -1.42 2.37 17.48
N SER A 4 -2.00 1.73 18.50
CA SER A 4 -1.63 1.83 19.92
C SER A 4 -0.24 1.31 20.26
N GLU A 5 0.41 0.53 19.39
CA GLU A 5 1.79 0.05 19.62
C GLU A 5 2.86 1.12 19.38
N TYR A 6 2.52 2.18 18.64
CA TYR A 6 3.46 3.25 18.29
C TYR A 6 3.63 4.27 19.42
N LYS A 7 4.83 4.84 19.53
CA LYS A 7 5.11 6.00 20.37
C LYS A 7 4.27 7.17 19.86
N SER A 8 3.62 7.89 20.77
CA SER A 8 3.06 9.20 20.45
C SER A 8 4.18 10.24 20.38
N LEU A 9 4.88 10.29 19.23
CA LEU A 9 5.92 11.27 18.96
C LEU A 9 5.30 12.61 18.56
N SER A 10 5.95 13.71 18.91
CA SER A 10 5.52 15.04 18.44
C SER A 10 5.65 15.15 16.92
N LEU A 11 4.72 15.87 16.31
CA LEU A 11 4.80 16.24 14.90
C LEU A 11 5.95 17.25 14.70
N ASP A 12 6.60 17.16 13.55
CA ASP A 12 7.70 18.02 13.15
C ASP A 12 7.43 18.53 11.73
N GLU A 13 7.29 19.84 11.57
CA GLU A 13 7.05 20.44 10.25
C GLU A 13 8.31 20.54 9.39
N HIS A 14 9.51 20.35 9.97
CA HIS A 14 10.77 20.41 9.23
C HIS A 14 10.98 19.22 8.30
N VAL A 15 10.33 18.08 8.58
CA VAL A 15 10.36 16.91 7.70
C VAL A 15 9.34 17.01 6.54
N TYR A 16 8.53 18.08 6.49
CA TYR A 16 7.70 18.37 5.32
C TYR A 16 8.60 18.73 4.13
N SER A 17 8.45 17.96 3.07
CA SER A 17 9.11 18.20 1.78
C SER A 17 8.19 17.72 0.67
N LEU A 18 8.15 18.44 -0.45
CA LEU A 18 7.57 17.96 -1.69
C LEU A 18 8.61 18.15 -2.79
N ASP A 19 8.76 17.17 -3.67
CA ASP A 19 9.42 17.41 -4.95
C ASP A 19 8.46 18.10 -5.94
N ALA A 20 8.97 18.40 -7.15
CA ALA A 20 8.19 19.12 -8.15
C ALA A 20 6.93 18.36 -8.60
N GLU A 21 7.03 17.03 -8.77
CA GLU A 21 5.90 16.19 -9.20
C GLU A 21 4.85 16.06 -8.09
N GLU A 22 5.29 15.88 -6.84
CA GLU A 22 4.41 15.86 -5.66
C GLU A 22 3.67 17.18 -5.48
N SER A 23 4.37 18.31 -5.63
CA SER A 23 3.77 19.64 -5.56
C SER A 23 2.75 19.82 -6.68
N GLU A 24 3.11 19.58 -7.94
CA GLU A 24 2.21 19.71 -9.08
C GLU A 24 0.95 18.84 -8.92
N PHE A 25 1.13 17.58 -8.54
CA PHE A 25 0.02 16.66 -8.30
C PHE A 25 -0.93 17.18 -7.20
N LEU A 26 -0.39 17.55 -6.04
CA LEU A 26 -1.23 18.05 -4.94
C LEU A 26 -1.93 19.36 -5.29
N LYS A 27 -1.26 20.29 -5.98
CA LYS A 27 -1.88 21.53 -6.45
C LYS A 27 -3.02 21.26 -7.42
N GLN A 28 -2.84 20.33 -8.36
CA GLN A 28 -3.86 19.95 -9.33
C GLN A 28 -5.11 19.41 -8.66
N TRP A 29 -4.95 18.51 -7.68
CA TRP A 29 -6.09 17.89 -6.99
C TRP A 29 -6.77 18.84 -6.01
N THR A 30 -5.98 19.57 -5.22
CA THR A 30 -6.52 20.48 -4.18
C THR A 30 -7.09 21.79 -4.74
N GLY A 31 -6.65 22.18 -5.94
CA GLY A 31 -6.89 23.51 -6.51
C GLY A 31 -6.14 24.64 -5.78
N ILE A 32 -5.21 24.32 -4.89
CA ILE A 32 -4.40 25.30 -4.15
C ILE A 32 -3.11 25.54 -4.94
N SER A 33 -2.92 26.72 -5.53
CA SER A 33 -1.72 27.00 -6.34
C SER A 33 -0.54 27.58 -5.54
N ASP A 34 -0.82 28.24 -4.41
CA ASP A 34 0.18 28.83 -3.53
C ASP A 34 0.87 27.77 -2.64
N ASP A 35 2.21 27.78 -2.62
CA ASP A 35 2.99 26.78 -1.88
C ASP A 35 2.82 26.88 -0.36
N ALA A 36 2.67 28.09 0.18
CA ALA A 36 2.51 28.30 1.61
C ALA A 36 1.10 27.87 2.08
N GLU A 37 0.07 28.18 1.30
CA GLU A 37 -1.30 27.70 1.51
C GLU A 37 -1.36 26.18 1.43
N LEU A 38 -0.73 25.56 0.42
CA LEU A 38 -0.70 24.11 0.27
C LEU A 38 0.02 23.46 1.46
N LYS A 39 1.18 23.99 1.87
CA LYS A 39 1.88 23.51 3.07
C LYS A 39 0.99 23.58 4.31
N ASN A 40 0.33 24.71 4.55
CA ASN A 40 -0.56 24.90 5.71
C ASN A 40 -1.74 23.93 5.69
N HIS A 41 -2.33 23.68 4.53
CA HIS A 41 -3.37 22.68 4.34
C HIS A 41 -2.86 21.28 4.73
N ILE A 42 -1.72 20.85 4.18
CA ILE A 42 -1.13 19.53 4.47
C ILE A 42 -0.75 19.38 5.95
N LEU A 43 -0.13 20.38 6.57
CA LEU A 43 0.18 20.35 8.01
C LEU A 43 -1.08 20.21 8.86
N THR A 44 -2.17 20.87 8.47
CA THR A 44 -3.45 20.76 9.16
C THR A 44 -4.03 19.36 9.03
N LYS A 45 -4.03 18.78 7.83
CA LYS A 45 -4.51 17.41 7.59
C LYS A 45 -3.65 16.35 8.24
N GLN A 46 -2.34 16.57 8.35
CA GLN A 46 -1.47 15.71 9.14
C GLN A 46 -1.89 15.69 10.62
N ARG A 47 -2.14 16.85 11.24
CA ARG A 47 -2.56 16.93 12.65
C ARG A 47 -3.88 16.20 12.89
N GLU A 48 -4.86 16.41 12.01
CA GLU A 48 -6.16 15.74 12.05
C GLU A 48 -5.97 14.21 11.97
N ALA A 49 -5.22 13.72 10.97
CA ALA A 49 -5.04 12.28 10.77
C ALA A 49 -4.19 11.61 11.86
N TYR A 50 -3.16 12.30 12.37
CA TYR A 50 -2.29 11.74 13.41
C TYR A 50 -3.01 11.59 14.75
N ALA A 51 -4.04 12.40 15.00
CA ALA A 51 -4.92 12.26 16.15
C ALA A 51 -5.81 11.00 16.06
N VAL A 52 -6.15 10.57 14.84
CA VAL A 52 -6.90 9.34 14.57
C VAL A 52 -5.99 8.12 14.71
N ALA A 53 -4.85 8.14 14.00
CA ALA A 53 -3.90 7.04 14.01
C ALA A 53 -2.46 7.59 13.99
N PRO A 54 -1.67 7.45 15.09
CA PRO A 54 -0.32 8.00 15.19
C PRO A 54 0.73 7.18 14.41
N TYR A 55 0.45 6.82 13.16
CA TYR A 55 1.38 6.04 12.35
C TYR A 55 2.62 6.86 11.94
N PRO A 56 3.83 6.25 11.91
CA PRO A 56 5.04 6.93 11.48
C PRO A 56 4.95 7.51 10.06
N CYS A 57 4.24 6.84 9.15
CA CYS A 57 4.02 7.33 7.79
C CYS A 57 3.17 8.61 7.74
N ILE A 58 2.25 8.83 8.68
CA ILE A 58 1.47 10.07 8.78
C ILE A 58 2.36 11.18 9.33
N ARG A 59 3.11 10.89 10.39
CA ARG A 59 4.10 11.82 10.97
C ARG A 59 5.16 12.25 9.95
N GLY A 60 5.62 11.35 9.09
CA GLY A 60 6.63 11.62 8.06
C GLY A 60 6.06 12.09 6.71
N PHE A 61 4.80 12.53 6.64
CA PHE A 61 4.14 13.00 5.41
C PHE A 61 4.13 11.97 4.26
N GLY A 62 4.18 10.68 4.55
CA GLY A 62 4.18 9.61 3.55
C GLY A 62 2.99 9.64 2.59
N PHE A 63 1.86 10.21 3.03
CA PHE A 63 0.64 10.39 2.23
C PHE A 63 0.73 11.49 1.16
N THR A 64 1.77 12.32 1.21
CA THR A 64 2.08 13.32 0.17
C THR A 64 2.97 12.77 -0.95
N LYS A 65 3.50 11.54 -0.76
CA LYS A 65 4.48 10.94 -1.65
C LYS A 65 3.78 10.08 -2.71
N LEU A 66 4.26 10.16 -3.94
CA LEU A 66 3.73 9.43 -5.10
C LEU A 66 4.33 8.03 -5.22
N LYS A 67 4.29 7.26 -4.12
CA LYS A 67 5.09 6.04 -3.95
C LYS A 67 4.84 5.02 -5.06
N ILE A 68 3.58 4.69 -5.35
CA ILE A 68 3.20 3.69 -6.36
C ILE A 68 3.86 3.98 -7.71
N SER A 69 3.90 5.24 -8.14
CA SER A 69 4.43 5.66 -9.44
C SER A 69 5.95 5.56 -9.56
N ARG A 70 6.64 5.51 -8.42
CA ARG A 70 8.10 5.39 -8.32
C ARG A 70 8.58 3.95 -8.21
N LEU A 71 7.68 2.99 -8.07
CA LEU A 71 8.06 1.58 -7.99
C LEU A 71 8.41 1.08 -9.40
N PHE A 72 9.48 0.30 -9.53
CA PHE A 72 9.87 -0.30 -10.81
C PHE A 72 8.74 -1.08 -11.55
N PRO A 73 7.74 -1.70 -10.89
CA PRO A 73 6.65 -2.40 -11.57
C PRO A 73 5.56 -1.45 -12.12
N TYR A 74 5.59 -0.15 -11.82
CA TYR A 74 4.50 0.77 -12.18
C TYR A 74 4.27 0.90 -13.69
N LYS A 75 5.34 0.89 -14.50
CA LYS A 75 5.20 0.90 -15.97
C LYS A 75 4.47 -0.35 -16.48
N GLN A 76 4.70 -1.50 -15.85
CA GLN A 76 4.02 -2.76 -16.17
C GLN A 76 2.56 -2.71 -15.73
N LEU A 77 2.24 -2.10 -14.58
CA LEU A 77 0.86 -1.85 -14.14
C LEU A 77 0.08 -1.08 -15.22
N LEU A 78 0.59 0.05 -15.70
CA LEU A 78 -0.10 0.84 -16.72
C LEU A 78 -0.20 0.10 -18.06
N GLN A 79 0.79 -0.74 -18.39
CA GLN A 79 0.72 -1.60 -19.57
C GLN A 79 -0.35 -2.69 -19.44
N LEU A 80 -0.45 -3.33 -18.28
CA LEU A 80 -1.45 -4.34 -17.97
C LEU A 80 -2.86 -3.79 -18.19
N GLN A 81 -3.13 -2.56 -17.74
CA GLN A 81 -4.43 -1.90 -17.95
C GLN A 81 -4.76 -1.70 -19.43
N ARG A 82 -3.78 -1.28 -20.24
CA ARG A 82 -3.97 -1.07 -21.69
C ARG A 82 -4.27 -2.37 -22.42
N GLU A 83 -3.61 -3.45 -22.02
CA GLU A 83 -3.77 -4.78 -22.63
C GLU A 83 -5.01 -5.50 -22.13
N LYS A 84 -5.46 -5.20 -20.91
CA LYS A 84 -6.60 -5.82 -20.25
C LYS A 84 -7.58 -4.74 -19.80
N PRO A 85 -8.51 -4.31 -20.67
CA PRO A 85 -9.48 -3.25 -20.36
C PRO A 85 -10.49 -3.58 -19.27
N LYS A 86 -10.40 -4.75 -18.62
CA LYS A 86 -11.21 -5.17 -17.46
C LYS A 86 -10.34 -5.42 -16.22
N ALA A 87 -9.06 -5.04 -16.25
CA ALA A 87 -8.13 -5.26 -15.15
C ALA A 87 -8.58 -4.52 -13.91
N ILE A 88 -8.57 -5.20 -12.76
CA ILE A 88 -8.90 -4.60 -11.46
C ILE A 88 -7.60 -4.31 -10.71
N LEU A 89 -7.46 -3.07 -10.21
CA LEU A 89 -6.42 -2.66 -9.26
C LEU A 89 -7.01 -2.58 -7.85
N LEU A 90 -6.37 -3.27 -6.91
CA LEU A 90 -6.63 -3.17 -5.49
C LEU A 90 -5.47 -2.45 -4.80
N ASP A 91 -5.75 -1.43 -4.01
CA ASP A 91 -4.80 -0.80 -3.09
C ASP A 91 -5.17 -1.20 -1.66
N ILE A 92 -4.36 -2.06 -1.02
CA ILE A 92 -4.60 -2.58 0.33
C ILE A 92 -3.71 -1.89 1.36
N GLY A 93 -4.32 -1.45 2.46
CA GLY A 93 -3.66 -0.54 3.41
C GLY A 93 -3.50 0.84 2.79
N CYS A 94 -4.53 1.30 2.06
CA CYS A 94 -4.45 2.49 1.21
C CYS A 94 -4.43 3.80 2.00
N CYS A 95 -4.73 3.78 3.30
CA CYS A 95 -4.77 4.96 4.15
C CYS A 95 -5.66 6.05 3.52
N PHE A 96 -5.09 7.19 3.11
CA PHE A 96 -5.80 8.30 2.48
C PHE A 96 -6.10 8.11 0.98
N GLY A 97 -5.58 7.05 0.35
CA GLY A 97 -5.75 6.77 -1.07
C GLY A 97 -4.90 7.63 -2.02
N ASN A 98 -3.72 8.09 -1.59
CA ASN A 98 -2.80 8.87 -2.44
C ASN A 98 -2.29 8.06 -3.64
N ASP A 99 -1.96 6.79 -3.43
CA ASP A 99 -1.40 5.92 -4.46
C ASP A 99 -2.48 5.58 -5.53
N ILE A 100 -3.69 5.22 -5.12
CA ILE A 100 -4.80 4.98 -6.05
C ILE A 100 -5.22 6.25 -6.82
N ARG A 101 -5.16 7.44 -6.21
CA ARG A 101 -5.37 8.72 -6.92
C ARG A 101 -4.31 8.97 -7.99
N LYS A 102 -3.04 8.67 -7.69
CA LYS A 102 -1.96 8.77 -8.67
C LYS A 102 -2.17 7.79 -9.83
N ALA A 103 -2.55 6.54 -9.55
CA ALA A 103 -2.90 5.59 -10.61
C ALA A 103 -4.05 6.09 -11.50
N VAL A 104 -5.10 6.68 -10.90
CA VAL A 104 -6.22 7.26 -11.66
C VAL A 104 -5.80 8.48 -12.49
N ALA A 105 -4.99 9.37 -11.93
CA ALA A 105 -4.44 10.52 -12.66
C ALA A 105 -3.60 10.09 -13.88
N ASP A 106 -2.89 8.97 -13.78
CA ASP A 106 -2.06 8.40 -14.84
C ASP A 106 -2.86 7.51 -15.83
N GLY A 107 -4.19 7.48 -15.70
CA GLY A 107 -5.10 6.84 -16.66
C GLY A 107 -5.70 5.51 -16.24
N TRP A 108 -5.47 5.04 -15.01
CA TRP A 108 -6.21 3.89 -14.49
C TRP A 108 -7.70 4.25 -14.31
N PRO A 109 -8.66 3.50 -14.87
CA PRO A 109 -10.07 3.86 -14.72
C PRO A 109 -10.54 3.73 -13.27
N ALA A 110 -11.13 4.78 -12.71
CA ALA A 110 -11.65 4.77 -11.33
C ALA A 110 -12.70 3.66 -11.09
N SER A 111 -13.46 3.27 -12.13
CA SER A 111 -14.40 2.15 -12.09
C SER A 111 -13.74 0.77 -11.98
N GLN A 112 -12.42 0.71 -12.07
CA GLN A 112 -11.59 -0.49 -12.05
C GLN A 112 -10.56 -0.48 -10.93
N ALA A 113 -10.68 0.47 -10.01
CA ALA A 113 -9.82 0.62 -8.86
C ALA A 113 -10.64 0.41 -7.58
N LEU A 114 -10.02 -0.15 -6.54
CA LEU A 114 -10.63 -0.37 -5.25
C LEU A 114 -9.62 -0.07 -4.15
N GLY A 115 -10.01 0.76 -3.18
CA GLY A 115 -9.26 0.98 -1.95
C GLY A 115 -9.78 0.10 -0.81
N THR A 116 -8.90 -0.35 0.08
CA THR A 116 -9.30 -0.99 1.33
C THR A 116 -8.29 -0.71 2.44
N ASP A 117 -8.80 -0.43 3.62
CA ASP A 117 -8.04 -0.20 4.83
C ASP A 117 -8.88 -0.62 6.05
N ILE A 118 -8.24 -0.84 7.19
CA ILE A 118 -8.94 -1.10 8.45
C ILE A 118 -9.52 0.20 9.03
N GLU A 119 -8.91 1.36 8.75
CA GLU A 119 -9.31 2.66 9.30
C GLU A 119 -10.11 3.49 8.28
N LYS A 120 -11.44 3.41 8.30
CA LYS A 120 -12.31 4.19 7.40
C LYS A 120 -12.08 5.70 7.52
N GLU A 121 -11.84 6.19 8.72
CA GLU A 121 -11.67 7.63 8.97
C GLU A 121 -10.47 8.22 8.21
N LEU A 122 -9.39 7.45 8.00
CA LEU A 122 -8.26 7.89 7.18
C LEU A 122 -8.63 8.03 5.70
N TRP A 123 -9.48 7.14 5.18
CA TRP A 123 -10.01 7.29 3.82
C TRP A 123 -10.86 8.56 3.70
N ASP A 124 -11.72 8.83 4.68
CA ASP A 124 -12.57 10.02 4.70
C ASP A 124 -11.73 11.32 4.78
N ILE A 125 -10.65 11.32 5.58
CA ILE A 125 -9.67 12.42 5.60
C ILE A 125 -8.99 12.59 4.24
N GLY A 126 -8.77 11.50 3.49
CA GLY A 126 -8.29 11.53 2.11
C GLY A 126 -9.10 12.48 1.23
N TYR A 127 -10.43 12.44 1.30
CA TYR A 127 -11.27 13.40 0.56
C TYR A 127 -10.99 14.85 0.93
N THR A 128 -10.70 15.12 2.20
CA THR A 128 -10.36 16.47 2.66
C THR A 128 -8.95 16.91 2.26
N ILE A 129 -7.98 15.98 2.20
CA ILE A 129 -6.62 16.24 1.72
C ILE A 129 -6.66 16.66 0.26
N TYR A 130 -7.35 15.88 -0.57
CA TYR A 130 -7.37 16.09 -2.02
C TYR A 130 -8.48 17.05 -2.47
N LYS A 131 -9.33 17.51 -1.55
CA LYS A 131 -10.49 18.40 -1.81
C LYS A 131 -11.38 17.86 -2.94
N ASP A 132 -11.52 16.54 -2.98
CA ASP A 132 -12.39 15.80 -3.88
C ASP A 132 -13.56 15.14 -3.09
N SER A 133 -14.37 14.35 -3.77
CA SER A 133 -15.56 13.73 -3.21
C SER A 133 -15.86 12.40 -3.89
N PRO A 134 -16.81 11.58 -3.38
CA PRO A 134 -17.24 10.37 -4.08
C PRO A 134 -17.77 10.62 -5.50
N GLU A 135 -18.21 11.84 -5.82
CA GLU A 135 -18.66 12.22 -7.16
C GLU A 135 -17.49 12.52 -8.12
N THR A 136 -16.43 13.18 -7.63
CA THR A 136 -15.26 13.56 -8.45
C THR A 136 -14.16 12.51 -8.44
N PHE A 137 -14.11 11.66 -7.41
CA PHE A 137 -13.23 10.51 -7.26
C PHE A 137 -14.05 9.26 -6.88
N PRO A 138 -14.75 8.64 -7.83
CA PRO A 138 -15.73 7.57 -7.58
C PRO A 138 -15.09 6.18 -7.38
N VAL A 139 -13.89 6.12 -6.80
CA VAL A 139 -13.24 4.86 -6.45
C VAL A 139 -13.91 4.30 -5.19
N PRO A 140 -14.47 3.08 -5.23
CA PRO A 140 -15.03 2.46 -4.04
C PRO A 140 -13.98 2.20 -2.97
N PHE A 141 -14.40 2.24 -1.71
CA PHE A 141 -13.60 1.90 -0.55
C PHE A 141 -14.32 0.89 0.33
N ILE A 142 -13.62 -0.14 0.77
CA ILE A 142 -14.13 -1.14 1.71
C ILE A 142 -13.30 -1.10 2.98
N VAL A 143 -13.95 -0.77 4.09
CA VAL A 143 -13.37 -0.92 5.42
C VAL A 143 -13.31 -2.40 5.80
N GLY A 144 -12.16 -2.88 6.24
CA GLY A 144 -12.07 -4.25 6.77
C GLY A 144 -10.68 -4.69 7.20
N ASP A 145 -10.66 -5.60 8.16
CA ASP A 145 -9.44 -6.26 8.62
C ASP A 145 -9.01 -7.34 7.61
N ALA A 146 -7.84 -7.19 7.01
CA ALA A 146 -7.27 -8.16 6.08
C ALA A 146 -7.05 -9.56 6.69
N PHE A 147 -7.02 -9.68 8.01
CA PHE A 147 -6.93 -10.98 8.71
C PHE A 147 -8.28 -11.56 9.09
N SER A 148 -9.38 -10.82 8.93
CA SER A 148 -10.73 -11.34 9.16
C SER A 148 -11.18 -12.22 7.99
N PRO A 149 -11.55 -13.50 8.20
CA PRO A 149 -12.06 -14.36 7.14
C PRO A 149 -13.35 -13.86 6.47
N SER A 150 -14.17 -13.09 7.19
CA SER A 150 -15.38 -12.48 6.62
C SER A 150 -15.06 -11.38 5.61
N HIS A 151 -13.90 -10.73 5.75
CA HIS A 151 -13.42 -9.70 4.83
C HIS A 151 -12.61 -10.29 3.69
N LEU A 152 -11.60 -11.09 4.04
CA LEU A 152 -10.65 -11.68 3.10
C LEU A 152 -10.19 -13.03 3.64
N ASP A 153 -10.77 -14.12 3.15
CA ASP A 153 -10.39 -15.49 3.55
C ASP A 153 -9.18 -16.02 2.77
N VAL A 154 -8.53 -17.05 3.30
CA VAL A 154 -7.44 -17.74 2.60
C VAL A 154 -8.04 -18.76 1.62
N ILE A 155 -7.65 -18.67 0.36
CA ILE A 155 -7.91 -19.71 -0.64
C ILE A 155 -6.63 -19.99 -1.44
N ALA A 156 -6.54 -21.17 -2.03
CA ALA A 156 -5.42 -21.52 -2.89
C ALA A 156 -5.36 -20.58 -4.12
N PRO A 157 -4.16 -20.17 -4.58
CA PRO A 157 -4.01 -19.39 -5.81
C PRO A 157 -4.65 -20.11 -7.01
N TRP A 158 -5.33 -19.34 -7.87
CA TRP A 158 -6.10 -19.87 -8.99
C TRP A 158 -5.19 -20.36 -10.13
N ALA A 159 -5.26 -21.64 -10.49
CA ALA A 159 -4.58 -22.19 -11.67
C ALA A 159 -5.40 -22.02 -12.96
N ALA A 160 -6.69 -21.74 -12.83
CA ALA A 160 -7.66 -21.62 -13.92
C ALA A 160 -8.60 -20.43 -13.65
N PRO A 161 -9.30 -19.89 -14.67
CA PRO A 161 -10.24 -18.80 -14.48
C PRO A 161 -11.35 -19.15 -13.47
N PRO A 162 -11.78 -18.21 -12.62
CA PRO A 162 -13.00 -18.37 -11.84
C PRO A 162 -14.21 -18.60 -12.75
N SER A 163 -15.17 -19.41 -12.29
CA SER A 163 -16.42 -19.66 -13.01
C SER A 163 -17.42 -18.50 -12.89
N SER A 164 -17.31 -17.68 -11.85
CA SER A 164 -18.10 -16.47 -11.67
C SER A 164 -17.55 -15.32 -12.51
N PRO A 165 -18.40 -14.39 -12.98
CA PRO A 165 -17.93 -13.12 -13.51
C PRO A 165 -17.32 -12.26 -12.39
N ALA A 166 -16.44 -11.33 -12.76
CA ALA A 166 -15.96 -10.33 -11.81
C ALA A 166 -17.13 -9.49 -11.25
N PRO A 167 -17.18 -9.24 -9.93
CA PRO A 167 -18.27 -8.48 -9.32
C PRO A 167 -18.18 -6.99 -9.65
N ASP A 168 -19.31 -6.28 -9.50
CA ASP A 168 -19.31 -4.81 -9.53
C ASP A 168 -18.66 -4.28 -8.24
N LEU A 169 -17.52 -3.59 -8.40
CA LEU A 169 -16.73 -3.06 -7.27
C LEU A 169 -17.54 -2.15 -6.34
N LYS A 170 -18.55 -1.44 -6.85
CA LYS A 170 -19.39 -0.52 -6.04
C LYS A 170 -20.33 -1.24 -5.08
N THR A 171 -20.58 -2.52 -5.31
CA THR A 171 -21.52 -3.33 -4.52
C THR A 171 -20.83 -4.13 -3.41
N LEU A 172 -19.49 -4.12 -3.39
CA LEU A 172 -18.70 -4.95 -2.49
C LEU A 172 -18.73 -4.42 -1.06
N THR A 173 -18.85 -5.35 -0.11
CA THR A 173 -18.72 -5.11 1.34
C THR A 173 -17.55 -5.88 1.96
N SER A 174 -16.86 -6.70 1.16
CA SER A 174 -15.66 -7.46 1.51
C SER A 174 -14.84 -7.77 0.25
N LEU A 175 -13.61 -8.26 0.42
CA LEU A 175 -12.73 -8.66 -0.69
C LEU A 175 -13.00 -10.09 -1.18
N ASN A 176 -13.75 -10.89 -0.42
CA ASN A 176 -14.05 -12.28 -0.75
C ASN A 176 -14.66 -12.50 -2.16
N PRO A 177 -15.56 -11.65 -2.67
CA PRO A 177 -16.08 -11.78 -4.03
C PRO A 177 -15.04 -11.54 -5.14
N LEU A 178 -13.86 -10.97 -4.82
CA LEU A 178 -12.80 -10.66 -5.80
C LEU A 178 -11.77 -11.78 -5.99
N ARG A 179 -11.95 -12.92 -5.32
CA ARG A 179 -11.06 -14.09 -5.43
C ARG A 179 -10.84 -14.48 -6.91
N GLY A 180 -9.59 -14.44 -7.35
CA GLY A 180 -9.19 -14.77 -8.72
C GLY A 180 -9.56 -13.72 -9.78
N HIS A 181 -10.00 -12.53 -9.38
CA HIS A 181 -10.43 -11.47 -10.30
C HIS A 181 -9.51 -10.23 -10.30
N VAL A 182 -8.60 -10.09 -9.34
CA VAL A 182 -7.77 -8.89 -9.21
C VAL A 182 -6.53 -9.00 -10.09
N SER A 183 -6.35 -8.08 -11.04
CA SER A 183 -5.21 -8.13 -11.97
C SER A 183 -3.94 -7.54 -11.35
N ALA A 184 -4.09 -6.52 -10.51
CA ALA A 184 -2.97 -5.89 -9.81
C ALA A 184 -3.31 -5.58 -8.35
N ILE A 185 -2.41 -5.91 -7.43
CA ILE A 185 -2.54 -5.60 -6.00
C ILE A 185 -1.35 -4.75 -5.58
N HIS A 186 -1.61 -3.52 -5.16
CA HIS A 186 -0.62 -2.65 -4.54
C HIS A 186 -0.69 -2.79 -3.01
N ALA A 187 0.46 -3.04 -2.37
CA ALA A 187 0.59 -3.24 -0.93
C ALA A 187 1.86 -2.58 -0.40
N SER A 188 1.81 -1.25 -0.21
CA SER A 188 2.94 -0.48 0.32
C SER A 188 2.76 -0.11 1.79
N SER A 189 3.88 -0.02 2.52
CA SER A 189 3.90 0.28 3.95
C SER A 189 3.02 -0.64 4.81
N LEU A 190 2.76 -1.87 4.35
CA LEU A 190 1.82 -2.80 4.97
C LEU A 190 2.48 -4.00 5.64
N PHE A 191 3.25 -4.81 4.91
CA PHE A 191 3.77 -6.09 5.41
C PHE A 191 4.62 -5.97 6.69
N HIS A 192 5.49 -4.97 6.76
CA HIS A 192 6.34 -4.73 7.94
C HIS A 192 5.57 -4.42 9.23
N LEU A 193 4.25 -4.19 9.15
CA LEU A 193 3.39 -4.06 10.32
C LEU A 193 3.09 -5.41 10.98
N PHE A 194 3.58 -6.53 10.46
CA PHE A 194 3.14 -7.85 10.89
C PHE A 194 4.33 -8.75 11.26
N THR A 195 4.08 -9.76 12.08
CA THR A 195 5.05 -10.83 12.39
C THR A 195 5.38 -11.63 11.13
N GLU A 196 6.42 -12.46 11.17
CA GLU A 196 6.77 -13.37 10.07
C GLU A 196 5.57 -14.23 9.63
N GLU A 197 4.90 -14.86 10.59
CA GLU A 197 3.74 -15.72 10.35
C GLU A 197 2.58 -14.92 9.73
N ASP A 198 2.28 -13.75 10.29
CA ASP A 198 1.20 -12.89 9.83
C ASP A 198 1.48 -12.34 8.42
N GLN A 199 2.74 -12.03 8.09
CA GLN A 199 3.15 -11.66 6.72
C GLN A 199 2.92 -12.82 5.75
N ALA A 200 3.25 -14.06 6.13
CA ALA A 200 3.00 -15.23 5.30
C ALA A 200 1.49 -15.49 5.10
N ARG A 201 0.68 -15.32 6.16
CA ARG A 201 -0.79 -15.42 6.06
C ARG A 201 -1.38 -14.34 5.15
N LEU A 202 -0.91 -13.10 5.25
CA LEU A 202 -1.34 -12.02 4.36
C LEU A 202 -0.96 -12.32 2.91
N ALA A 203 0.26 -12.80 2.65
CA ALA A 203 0.70 -13.19 1.31
C ALA A 203 -0.23 -14.27 0.70
N ALA A 204 -0.58 -15.31 1.47
CA ALA A 204 -1.51 -16.35 1.04
C ALA A 204 -2.91 -15.80 0.73
N ARG A 205 -3.43 -14.89 1.56
CA ARG A 205 -4.72 -14.22 1.32
C ARG A 205 -4.71 -13.39 0.03
N LEU A 206 -3.67 -12.59 -0.20
CA LEU A 206 -3.54 -11.77 -1.40
C LEU A 206 -3.36 -12.60 -2.67
N ALA A 207 -2.63 -13.72 -2.60
CA ALA A 207 -2.46 -14.62 -3.73
C ALA A 207 -3.79 -15.26 -4.19
N GLY A 208 -4.75 -15.45 -3.27
CA GLY A 208 -6.11 -15.90 -3.57
C GLY A 208 -6.97 -14.88 -4.34
N LEU A 209 -6.68 -13.58 -4.21
CA LEU A 209 -7.35 -12.52 -4.98
C LEU A 209 -6.81 -12.41 -6.41
N LEU A 210 -5.53 -12.73 -6.59
CA LEU A 210 -4.83 -12.50 -7.86
C LEU A 210 -5.41 -13.32 -9.01
N SER A 211 -5.72 -12.65 -10.11
CA SER A 211 -6.20 -13.25 -11.35
C SER A 211 -5.25 -14.34 -11.84
N HIS A 212 -5.82 -15.40 -12.40
CA HIS A 212 -5.07 -16.52 -12.96
C HIS A 212 -4.17 -16.13 -14.14
N GLU A 213 -4.48 -15.03 -14.83
CA GLU A 213 -3.85 -14.64 -16.09
C GLU A 213 -2.39 -14.21 -15.91
N SER A 214 -1.56 -14.54 -16.89
CA SER A 214 -0.17 -14.06 -16.99
C SER A 214 -0.10 -12.54 -16.97
N GLY A 215 0.95 -12.00 -16.35
CA GLY A 215 1.16 -10.57 -16.11
C GLY A 215 0.38 -9.99 -14.94
N SER A 216 -0.55 -10.74 -14.32
CA SER A 216 -1.19 -10.28 -13.08
C SER A 216 -0.15 -10.21 -11.96
N MET A 217 -0.19 -9.16 -11.14
CA MET A 217 0.91 -8.84 -10.23
C MET A 217 0.49 -8.38 -8.83
N ILE A 218 1.35 -8.64 -7.86
CA ILE A 218 1.30 -8.08 -6.50
C ILE A 218 2.60 -7.31 -6.30
N PHE A 219 2.55 -6.07 -5.85
CA PHE A 219 3.75 -5.26 -5.71
C PHE A 219 3.61 -4.22 -4.62
N GLY A 220 4.74 -3.70 -4.15
CA GLY A 220 4.74 -2.66 -3.14
C GLY A 220 6.13 -2.30 -2.67
N GLN A 221 6.17 -1.45 -1.65
CA GLN A 221 7.40 -1.07 -0.97
C GLN A 221 7.15 -0.96 0.54
N HIS A 222 8.04 -1.54 1.34
CA HIS A 222 8.02 -1.39 2.79
C HIS A 222 9.44 -1.44 3.38
N VAL A 223 9.56 -1.43 4.71
CA VAL A 223 10.86 -1.56 5.39
C VAL A 223 11.38 -2.99 5.22
N GLY A 224 12.58 -3.14 4.69
CA GLY A 224 13.29 -4.42 4.64
C GLY A 224 14.59 -4.37 5.42
N GLN A 225 15.42 -5.39 5.25
CA GLN A 225 16.80 -5.39 5.75
C GLN A 225 17.67 -6.41 5.01
N PRO A 226 19.01 -6.30 5.06
CA PRO A 226 19.90 -7.23 4.34
C PRO A 226 19.81 -8.69 4.83
N VAL A 227 19.45 -8.91 6.09
CA VAL A 227 19.34 -10.24 6.70
C VAL A 227 17.98 -10.39 7.35
N THR A 228 17.16 -11.32 6.87
CA THR A 228 15.81 -11.58 7.40
C THR A 228 15.80 -11.79 8.90
N GLY A 229 14.80 -11.22 9.60
CA GLY A 229 14.65 -11.37 11.04
C GLY A 229 13.96 -10.20 11.72
N ASN A 230 14.06 -10.15 13.05
CA ASN A 230 13.54 -9.05 13.85
C ASN A 230 14.59 -7.94 14.01
N ARG A 231 14.19 -6.69 13.80
CA ARG A 231 14.96 -5.50 14.17
C ARG A 231 14.18 -4.65 15.17
N VAL A 232 14.88 -3.82 15.94
CA VAL A 232 14.24 -2.83 16.81
C VAL A 232 13.50 -1.81 15.93
N ASP A 233 12.21 -1.62 16.19
CA ASP A 233 11.45 -0.55 15.57
C ASP A 233 11.59 0.72 16.41
N PRO A 234 12.28 1.77 15.91
CA PRO A 234 12.49 2.97 16.69
C PRO A 234 11.19 3.73 17.00
N PHE A 235 10.11 3.46 16.25
CA PHE A 235 8.82 4.10 16.44
C PHE A 235 7.89 3.35 17.41
N LYS A 236 8.19 2.10 17.78
CA LYS A 236 7.36 1.34 18.74
C LYS A 236 7.73 1.66 20.19
N SER A 237 6.70 1.68 21.05
CA SER A 237 6.89 1.86 22.49
C SER A 237 7.56 0.63 23.11
N GLY A 238 8.33 0.82 24.18
CA GLY A 238 8.90 -0.30 24.97
C GLY A 238 9.95 -1.17 24.25
N GLY A 239 10.53 -0.70 23.14
CA GLY A 239 11.51 -1.50 22.38
C GLY A 239 10.89 -2.58 21.50
N GLY A 240 9.65 -2.38 21.05
CA GLY A 240 8.98 -3.28 20.11
C GLY A 240 9.81 -3.56 18.85
N THR A 241 9.61 -4.75 18.27
CA THR A 241 10.34 -5.19 17.08
C THR A 241 9.49 -5.12 15.82
N MET A 242 10.18 -5.13 14.69
CA MET A 242 9.63 -5.23 13.34
C MET A 242 10.33 -6.40 12.64
N PHE A 243 9.54 -7.34 12.11
CA PHE A 243 10.07 -8.41 11.27
C PHE A 243 10.25 -7.89 9.85
N CYS A 244 11.45 -8.01 9.30
CA CYS A 244 11.78 -7.55 7.96
C CYS A 244 12.44 -8.68 7.17
N TYR A 245 11.97 -8.90 5.94
CA TYR A 245 12.60 -9.82 4.99
C TYR A 245 13.78 -9.14 4.27
N ASN A 246 14.76 -9.95 3.89
CA ASN A 246 15.65 -9.65 2.77
C ASN A 246 15.01 -10.08 1.43
N PRO A 247 15.59 -9.69 0.27
CA PRO A 247 15.04 -10.07 -1.03
C PRO A 247 14.95 -11.59 -1.27
N GLU A 248 15.96 -12.38 -0.87
CA GLU A 248 15.98 -13.80 -1.17
C GLU A 248 14.91 -14.60 -0.41
N ASP A 249 14.69 -14.31 0.87
CA ASP A 249 13.66 -15.01 1.65
C ASP A 249 12.25 -14.51 1.32
N TRP A 250 12.11 -13.26 0.88
CA TRP A 250 10.87 -12.75 0.31
C TRP A 250 10.48 -13.51 -0.97
N GLU A 251 11.45 -13.78 -1.85
CA GLU A 251 11.24 -14.61 -3.04
C GLU A 251 10.76 -16.01 -2.68
N LYS A 252 11.45 -16.69 -1.75
CA LYS A 252 11.05 -18.03 -1.27
C LYS A 252 9.63 -18.06 -0.69
N LEU A 253 9.24 -17.02 0.06
CA LEU A 253 7.87 -16.92 0.60
C LEU A 253 6.84 -16.95 -0.53
N TRP A 254 6.98 -16.08 -1.52
CA TRP A 254 6.02 -15.97 -2.61
C TRP A 254 6.04 -17.18 -3.54
N GLU A 255 7.21 -17.71 -3.87
CA GLU A 255 7.32 -18.96 -4.61
C GLU A 255 6.59 -20.10 -3.88
N GLY A 256 6.80 -20.23 -2.56
CA GLY A 256 6.13 -21.23 -1.73
C GLY A 256 4.61 -21.06 -1.64
N VAL A 257 4.09 -19.83 -1.70
CA VAL A 257 2.65 -19.56 -1.74
C VAL A 257 2.03 -20.04 -3.06
N PHE A 258 2.68 -19.78 -4.20
CA PHE A 258 2.13 -20.11 -5.52
C PHE A 258 2.41 -21.55 -5.97
N SER A 259 3.53 -22.15 -5.55
CA SER A 259 3.91 -23.51 -5.93
C SER A 259 2.94 -24.57 -5.41
N GLN A 260 2.24 -24.29 -4.31
CA GLN A 260 1.18 -25.16 -3.74
C GLN A 260 0.05 -25.42 -4.73
N SER A 261 -0.20 -24.47 -5.65
CA SER A 261 -1.20 -24.58 -6.73
C SER A 261 -0.59 -24.88 -8.09
N GLY A 262 0.71 -25.19 -8.18
CA GLY A 262 1.42 -25.39 -9.44
C GLY A 262 1.51 -24.12 -10.32
N VAL A 263 1.28 -22.94 -9.72
CA VAL A 263 1.36 -21.65 -10.43
C VAL A 263 2.79 -21.14 -10.37
N LYS A 264 3.30 -20.66 -11.51
CA LYS A 264 4.63 -20.05 -11.59
C LYS A 264 4.51 -18.53 -11.47
N VAL A 265 5.44 -17.95 -10.71
CA VAL A 265 5.59 -16.50 -10.54
C VAL A 265 7.05 -16.11 -10.71
N ALA A 266 7.29 -14.90 -11.19
CA ALA A 266 8.58 -14.23 -11.06
C ALA A 266 8.51 -13.24 -9.90
N VAL A 267 9.43 -13.38 -8.94
CA VAL A 267 9.58 -12.44 -7.83
C VAL A 267 10.80 -11.58 -8.09
N ARG A 268 10.68 -10.27 -7.86
CA ARG A 268 11.80 -9.33 -7.92
C ARG A 268 11.78 -8.48 -6.67
N GLY A 269 12.95 -8.30 -6.07
CA GLY A 269 13.15 -7.48 -4.88
C GLY A 269 14.37 -6.59 -5.02
N GLU A 270 14.24 -5.31 -4.65
CA GLU A 270 15.32 -4.33 -4.62
C GLU A 270 15.39 -3.70 -3.23
N LEU A 271 16.51 -3.90 -2.56
CA LEU A 271 16.77 -3.35 -1.24
C LEU A 271 17.74 -2.17 -1.38
N ASN A 272 17.30 -0.99 -0.96
CA ASN A 272 18.08 0.24 -1.04
C ASN A 272 18.23 0.86 0.34
N GLU A 273 19.45 1.19 0.72
CA GLU A 273 19.70 2.00 1.91
C GLU A 273 19.19 3.42 1.65
N VAL A 274 18.40 3.96 2.59
CA VAL A 274 17.84 5.30 2.48
C VAL A 274 18.07 6.09 3.77
N PRO A 275 18.33 7.39 3.68
CA PRO A 275 18.24 8.26 4.83
C PRO A 275 16.79 8.34 5.32
N ARG A 276 16.61 8.50 6.64
CA ARG A 276 15.31 8.68 7.29
C ARG A 276 15.38 9.86 8.24
N GLU A 277 15.07 11.04 7.72
CA GLU A 277 15.07 12.31 8.47
C GLU A 277 13.95 12.39 9.52
N ASP A 278 12.92 11.56 9.40
CA ASP A 278 11.80 11.45 10.34
C ASP A 278 12.08 10.54 11.55
N GLN A 279 13.30 10.00 11.68
CA GLN A 279 13.65 9.12 12.79
C GLN A 279 13.61 9.85 14.15
N PRO A 280 13.20 9.16 15.23
CA PRO A 280 13.37 9.71 16.57
C PRO A 280 14.85 9.83 16.92
N PRO A 281 15.23 10.72 17.86
CA PRO A 281 16.64 10.96 18.22
C PRO A 281 17.40 9.68 18.60
N GLU A 282 16.75 8.70 19.24
CA GLU A 282 17.38 7.43 19.63
C GLU A 282 17.78 6.52 18.45
N ALA A 283 17.35 6.87 17.24
CA ALA A 283 17.62 6.12 16.03
C ALA A 283 18.54 6.86 15.05
N GLU A 284 18.94 8.10 15.36
CA GLU A 284 19.79 8.91 14.50
C GLU A 284 21.06 8.16 14.07
N GLY A 285 21.39 8.23 12.77
CA GLY A 285 22.53 7.53 12.18
C GLY A 285 22.35 6.02 11.97
N LYS A 286 21.21 5.43 12.34
CA LYS A 286 20.93 4.01 12.05
C LYS A 286 20.47 3.82 10.61
N GLN A 287 21.09 2.84 9.96
CA GLN A 287 20.76 2.45 8.59
C GLN A 287 19.27 2.07 8.48
N SER A 288 18.64 2.54 7.41
CA SER A 288 17.28 2.20 7.07
C SER A 288 17.23 1.71 5.64
N TRP A 289 16.42 0.69 5.40
CA TRP A 289 16.34 0.07 4.09
C TRP A 289 14.90 0.14 3.60
N ARG A 290 14.73 0.61 2.36
CA ARG A 290 13.48 0.46 1.62
C ARG A 290 13.60 -0.77 0.73
N PHE A 291 12.62 -1.64 0.85
CA PHE A 291 12.48 -2.82 0.05
C PHE A 291 11.32 -2.65 -0.91
N THR A 292 11.63 -2.51 -2.20
CA THR A 292 10.65 -2.50 -3.29
C THR A 292 10.58 -3.88 -3.90
N TRP A 293 9.39 -4.40 -4.17
CA TRP A 293 9.23 -5.76 -4.68
C TRP A 293 8.02 -5.90 -5.60
N SER A 294 8.03 -6.97 -6.37
CA SER A 294 6.90 -7.43 -7.17
C SER A 294 6.87 -8.95 -7.28
N VAL A 295 5.68 -9.50 -7.44
CA VAL A 295 5.37 -10.90 -7.73
C VAL A 295 4.48 -10.89 -8.96
N THR A 296 4.94 -11.44 -10.07
CA THR A 296 4.21 -11.41 -11.34
C THR A 296 3.95 -12.84 -11.82
N ARG A 297 2.71 -13.15 -12.17
CA ARG A 297 2.35 -14.44 -12.78
C ARG A 297 2.98 -14.60 -14.16
N LEU A 298 3.54 -15.78 -14.41
CA LEU A 298 4.15 -16.18 -15.67
C LEU A 298 3.15 -16.86 -16.61
#